data_AF-A0A1G9I6I0-F1
#
_entry.id   AF-A0A1G9I6I0-F1
#
_cell.length_a   1.000
_cell.length_b   1.000
_cell.length_c   1.000
_cell.angle_alpha   90.00
_cell.angle_beta   90.00
_cell.angle_gamma   90.00
#
_symmetry.space_group_name_H-M   'P 1'
#
loop_
_entity.id
_entity.type
_entity.pdbx_description
1 polymer ?
#
loop_
_entity_poly.entity_id
_entity_poly.type
_entity_poly.pdbx_seq_one_letter_code
_entity_poly.pdbx_strand_id
1 'polypeptide(L)'
;MMKSAVFRFYGYLKEILRREHKNGLVEHRFSGKQSVKDRIESMGVPHTEVDLIISAADRNEFLDFSYAVRAGDRLAVYPPPLNLDVNSQRLLQPVPPDPIRFVLDAHLGKLASYLRMMGFDAWYHNDYDDPELARIQKEEERVLLSRDRGLLQRKKVKLGHLIISDDPARQLQEVVARYRLQENINEFGRCPECNSLLKKVDKEQIIDRLKPLTKKYYDNFKLCPGCARIYWRGSHYNNIKKMIDRCCQ
;
A
#
# COMPACT_ATOMS: atom_id res chain seq x y z
N MET A 1 22.98 -24.43 22.43
CA MET A 1 22.05 -25.43 21.86
C MET A 1 21.22 -24.75 20.77
N MET A 2 21.21 -25.31 19.56
CA MET A 2 20.43 -24.79 18.44
C MET A 2 18.95 -25.13 18.67
N LYS A 3 18.08 -24.11 18.64
CA LYS A 3 16.63 -24.25 18.81
C LYS A 3 15.97 -24.25 17.42
N SER A 4 14.79 -24.85 17.30
CA SER A 4 13.95 -24.76 16.11
C SER A 4 12.54 -24.28 16.48
N ALA A 5 11.90 -23.59 15.55
CA ALA A 5 10.50 -23.23 15.58
C ALA A 5 9.92 -23.32 14.16
N VAL A 6 8.62 -23.50 14.04
CA VAL A 6 7.92 -23.64 12.75
C VAL A 6 6.96 -22.47 12.56
N PHE A 7 7.04 -21.82 11.41
CA PHE A 7 6.19 -20.71 11.03
C PHE A 7 5.31 -21.13 9.85
N ARG A 8 4.01 -20.85 9.95
CA ARG A 8 3.05 -21.07 8.86
C ARG A 8 2.46 -19.73 8.42
N PHE A 9 2.78 -19.32 7.20
CA PHE A 9 2.34 -18.09 6.57
C PHE A 9 1.08 -18.32 5.73
N TYR A 10 0.11 -17.42 5.88
CA TYR A 10 -1.18 -17.48 5.21
C TYR A 10 -1.37 -16.35 4.19
N GLY A 11 -2.38 -16.49 3.33
CA GLY A 11 -2.72 -15.49 2.31
C GLY A 11 -1.56 -15.19 1.35
N TYR A 12 -1.45 -13.92 0.95
CA TYR A 12 -0.41 -13.45 0.03
C TYR A 12 1.00 -13.43 0.66
N LEU A 13 1.15 -13.64 1.97
CA LEU A 13 2.49 -13.71 2.60
C LEU A 13 3.35 -14.81 1.97
N LYS A 14 2.74 -15.88 1.47
CA LYS A 14 3.43 -16.97 0.74
C LYS A 14 4.14 -16.48 -0.53
N GLU A 15 3.64 -15.42 -1.15
CA GLU A 15 4.22 -14.82 -2.36
C GLU A 15 5.38 -13.88 -2.01
N ILE A 16 5.38 -13.34 -0.79
CA ILE A 16 6.40 -12.44 -0.26
C ILE A 16 7.60 -13.23 0.30
N LEU A 17 7.37 -14.44 0.79
CA LEU A 17 8.41 -15.33 1.31
C LEU A 17 9.56 -15.53 0.30
N ARG A 18 10.76 -15.79 0.84
CA ARG A 18 11.90 -16.23 0.03
C ARG A 18 11.53 -17.47 -0.80
N ARG A 19 12.18 -17.62 -1.97
CA ARG A 19 11.83 -18.64 -2.98
C ARG A 19 11.83 -20.06 -2.42
N GLU A 20 12.69 -20.36 -1.45
CA GLU A 20 12.76 -21.67 -0.78
C GLU A 20 11.57 -21.99 0.16
N HIS A 21 10.68 -21.04 0.41
CA HIS A 21 9.61 -21.13 1.41
C HIS A 21 8.20 -20.95 0.85
N LYS A 22 8.03 -21.08 -0.48
CA LYS A 22 6.75 -20.82 -1.17
C LYS A 22 5.56 -21.68 -0.72
N ASN A 23 5.80 -22.82 -0.07
CA ASN A 23 4.74 -23.63 0.54
C ASN A 23 4.10 -22.98 1.79
N GLY A 24 4.67 -21.86 2.26
CA GLY A 24 4.20 -21.14 3.44
C GLY A 24 4.58 -21.79 4.77
N LEU A 25 5.33 -22.89 4.78
CA LEU A 25 5.76 -23.58 5.99
C LEU A 25 7.28 -23.52 6.12
N VAL A 26 7.76 -22.81 7.15
CA VAL A 26 9.19 -22.53 7.35
C VAL A 26 9.63 -23.11 8.68
N GLU A 27 10.54 -24.08 8.64
CA GLU A 27 11.30 -24.49 9.83
C GLU A 27 12.49 -23.54 9.99
N HIS A 28 12.52 -22.82 11.11
CA HIS A 28 13.54 -21.83 11.39
C HIS A 28 14.44 -22.28 12.53
N ARG A 29 15.74 -22.36 12.28
CA ARG A 29 16.76 -22.70 13.28
C ARG A 29 17.39 -21.43 13.83
N PHE A 30 17.59 -21.39 15.15
CA PHE A 30 18.13 -20.21 15.79
C PHE A 30 18.95 -20.46 17.06
N SER A 31 19.78 -19.46 17.38
CA SER A 31 20.51 -19.31 18.63
C SER A 31 20.13 -17.99 19.32
N GLY A 32 20.33 -17.93 20.64
CA GLY A 32 20.04 -16.74 21.44
C GLY A 32 18.55 -16.43 21.63
N LYS A 33 18.27 -15.23 22.14
CA LYS A 33 16.92 -14.65 22.22
C LYS A 33 16.73 -13.74 21.00
N GLN A 34 15.71 -13.99 20.19
CA GLN A 34 15.34 -13.12 19.08
C GLN A 34 13.82 -13.01 19.00
N SER A 35 13.34 -11.83 18.60
CA SER A 35 11.92 -11.55 18.54
C SER A 35 11.25 -12.25 17.35
N VAL A 36 9.95 -12.47 17.43
CA VAL A 36 9.15 -13.00 16.33
C VAL A 36 9.20 -12.08 15.12
N LYS A 37 9.30 -10.76 15.33
CA LYS A 37 9.50 -9.77 14.27
C LYS A 37 10.77 -10.05 13.48
N ASP A 38 11.92 -10.14 14.16
CA ASP A 38 13.22 -10.35 13.49
C ASP A 38 13.19 -11.65 12.67
N ARG A 39 12.46 -12.66 13.14
CA ARG A 39 12.28 -13.94 12.42
C ARG A 39 11.47 -13.79 11.15
N ILE A 40 10.29 -13.21 11.25
CA ILE A 40 9.40 -12.96 10.11
C ILE A 40 10.14 -12.14 9.04
N GLU A 41 10.86 -11.09 9.46
CA GLU A 41 11.65 -10.24 8.56
C GLU A 41 12.82 -10.98 7.91
N SER A 42 13.52 -11.85 8.66
CA SER A 42 14.57 -12.70 8.12
C SER A 42 14.08 -13.69 7.06
N MET A 43 12.80 -14.09 7.12
CA MET A 43 12.14 -14.95 6.12
C MET A 43 11.67 -14.16 4.88
N GLY A 44 11.85 -12.83 4.88
CA GLY A 44 11.56 -11.94 3.76
C GLY A 44 10.22 -11.22 3.84
N VAL A 45 9.47 -11.36 4.93
CA VAL A 45 8.17 -10.70 5.13
C VAL A 45 8.37 -9.45 6.00
N PRO A 46 8.13 -8.24 5.48
CA PRO A 46 8.15 -7.04 6.31
C PRO A 46 7.07 -7.11 7.40
N HIS A 47 7.36 -6.57 8.58
CA HIS A 47 6.39 -6.55 9.67
C HIS A 47 5.11 -5.75 9.34
N THR A 48 5.16 -4.81 8.39
CA THR A 48 3.99 -4.08 7.84
C THR A 48 3.01 -4.99 7.08
N GLU A 49 3.43 -6.20 6.71
CA GLU A 49 2.56 -7.17 6.03
C GLU A 49 1.90 -8.14 7.00
N VAL A 50 2.18 -8.05 8.30
CA VAL A 50 1.67 -8.99 9.29
C VAL A 50 0.69 -8.30 10.22
N ASP A 51 -0.51 -8.87 10.31
CA ASP A 51 -1.59 -8.33 11.13
C ASP A 51 -1.90 -9.20 12.35
N LEU A 52 -1.59 -10.50 12.28
CA LEU A 52 -1.87 -11.42 13.38
C LEU A 52 -0.83 -12.54 13.46
N ILE A 53 -0.41 -12.85 14.68
CA ILE A 53 0.45 -13.98 15.00
C ILE A 53 -0.21 -14.79 16.11
N ILE A 54 -0.43 -16.08 15.87
CA ILE A 54 -1.10 -16.99 16.81
C ILE A 54 -0.19 -18.18 17.11
N SER A 55 -0.15 -18.59 18.38
CA SER A 55 0.46 -19.85 18.80
C SER A 55 -0.43 -21.04 18.42
N ALA A 56 0.11 -22.06 17.75
CA ALA A 56 -0.66 -23.27 17.44
C ALA A 56 -0.95 -24.12 18.70
N ALA A 57 -0.24 -23.87 19.80
CA ALA A 57 -0.48 -24.52 21.09
C ALA A 57 -1.70 -23.94 21.82
N ASP A 58 -1.95 -22.64 21.67
CA ASP A 58 -3.12 -21.95 22.21
C ASP A 58 -3.65 -20.93 21.19
N ARG A 59 -4.83 -21.22 20.63
CA ARG A 59 -5.48 -20.35 19.63
C ARG A 59 -5.98 -19.03 20.21
N ASN A 60 -6.04 -18.89 21.52
CA ASN A 60 -6.37 -17.64 22.21
C ASN A 60 -5.13 -16.80 22.54
N GLU A 61 -3.92 -17.33 22.33
CA GLU A 61 -2.67 -16.62 22.55
C GLU A 61 -2.27 -15.85 21.29
N PHE A 62 -2.49 -14.53 21.34
CA PHE A 62 -2.06 -13.57 20.33
C PHE A 62 -0.70 -13.01 20.70
N LEU A 63 0.22 -13.00 19.75
CA LEU A 63 1.60 -12.59 19.97
C LEU A 63 1.87 -11.23 19.33
N ASP A 64 2.53 -10.35 20.08
CA ASP A 64 3.08 -9.12 19.53
C ASP A 64 4.46 -9.33 18.90
N PHE A 65 4.95 -8.30 18.20
CA PHE A 65 6.26 -8.33 17.55
C PHE A 65 7.44 -8.46 18.52
N SER A 66 7.25 -8.21 19.83
CA SER A 66 8.28 -8.31 20.86
C SER A 66 8.45 -9.73 21.41
N TYR A 67 7.49 -10.63 21.16
CA TYR A 67 7.51 -12.01 21.64
C TYR A 67 8.83 -12.71 21.29
N ALA A 68 9.50 -13.25 22.31
CA ALA A 68 10.75 -13.99 22.14
C ALA A 68 10.47 -15.45 21.78
N VAL A 69 10.84 -15.84 20.56
CA VAL A 69 10.56 -17.18 20.02
C VAL A 69 11.21 -18.27 20.87
N ARG A 70 10.42 -19.27 21.26
CA ARG A 70 10.82 -20.40 22.09
C ARG A 70 11.09 -21.63 21.24
N ALA A 71 11.84 -22.59 21.79
CA ALA A 71 12.11 -23.85 21.11
C ALA A 71 10.82 -24.67 21.00
N GLY A 72 10.53 -25.20 19.82
CA GLY A 72 9.32 -25.96 19.53
C GLY A 72 8.09 -25.11 19.19
N ASP A 73 8.20 -23.77 19.19
CA ASP A 73 7.08 -22.90 18.83
C ASP A 73 6.55 -23.25 17.44
N ARG A 74 5.22 -23.21 17.31
CA ARG A 74 4.50 -23.36 16.05
C ARG A 74 3.62 -22.15 15.88
N LEU A 75 3.99 -21.23 15.00
CA LEU A 75 3.37 -19.92 14.87
C LEU A 75 2.63 -19.81 13.54
N ALA A 76 1.37 -19.37 13.58
CA ALA A 76 0.58 -19.02 12.41
C ALA A 76 0.64 -17.51 12.20
N VAL A 77 1.00 -17.07 10.99
CA VAL A 77 1.24 -15.67 10.63
C VAL A 77 0.28 -15.26 9.51
N TYR A 78 -0.53 -14.24 9.75
CA TYR A 78 -1.59 -13.79 8.85
C TYR A 78 -1.38 -12.35 8.37
N PRO A 79 -1.68 -12.06 7.09
CA PRO A 79 -1.67 -10.70 6.55
C PRO A 79 -2.96 -9.92 6.80
N PRO A 80 -2.93 -8.58 6.70
CA PRO A 80 -4.11 -7.73 6.58
C PRO A 80 -4.68 -7.73 5.14
N PRO A 81 -5.96 -7.36 4.93
CA PRO A 81 -7.00 -7.26 5.96
C PRO A 81 -7.50 -8.67 6.34
N LEU A 82 -7.74 -8.88 7.63
CA LEU A 82 -8.37 -10.10 8.12
C LEU A 82 -9.89 -9.93 8.05
N ASN A 83 -10.57 -10.75 7.24
CA ASN A 83 -12.03 -10.90 7.27
C ASN A 83 -12.43 -11.80 8.46
N LEU A 84 -11.97 -11.46 9.65
CA LEU A 84 -12.27 -12.19 10.88
C LEU A 84 -12.89 -11.20 11.87
N ASP A 85 -13.89 -11.64 12.64
CA ASP A 85 -14.39 -10.93 13.83
C ASP A 85 -13.35 -10.94 14.96
N VAL A 86 -12.17 -10.37 14.67
CA VAL A 86 -11.07 -10.24 15.61
C VAL A 86 -11.17 -8.83 16.17
N ASN A 87 -11.27 -8.73 17.49
CA ASN A 87 -11.19 -7.46 18.20
C ASN A 87 -9.94 -6.69 17.73
N SER A 88 -10.11 -5.46 17.25
CA SER A 88 -9.04 -4.62 16.69
C SER A 88 -7.85 -4.42 17.62
N GLN A 89 -8.04 -4.58 18.95
CA GLN A 89 -6.95 -4.58 19.93
C GLN A 89 -5.94 -5.72 19.77
N ARG A 90 -6.25 -6.74 18.97
CA ARG A 90 -5.41 -7.91 18.71
C ARG A 90 -4.61 -7.81 17.41
N LEU A 91 -4.86 -6.79 16.60
CA LEU A 91 -4.21 -6.59 15.32
C LEU A 91 -2.87 -5.88 15.50
N LEU A 92 -1.89 -6.29 14.71
CA LEU A 92 -0.53 -5.75 14.73
C LEU A 92 -0.39 -4.54 13.83
N GLN A 93 -1.21 -4.42 12.78
CA GLN A 93 -1.21 -3.23 11.95
C GLN A 93 -2.02 -2.11 12.60
N PRO A 94 -1.51 -0.87 12.59
CA PRO A 94 -2.33 0.28 12.94
C PRO A 94 -3.46 0.43 11.91
N VAL A 95 -4.62 0.88 12.38
CA VAL A 95 -5.73 1.26 11.50
C VAL A 95 -5.29 2.49 10.69
N PRO A 96 -5.35 2.47 9.34
CA PRO A 96 -5.08 3.66 8.54
C PRO A 96 -6.03 4.81 8.92
N PRO A 97 -5.59 6.08 8.87
CA PRO A 97 -6.48 7.20 9.12
C PRO A 97 -7.59 7.29 8.06
N ASP A 98 -8.69 7.93 8.42
CA ASP A 98 -9.79 8.29 7.52
C ASP A 98 -9.90 9.83 7.41
N PRO A 99 -9.71 10.43 6.22
CA PRO A 99 -9.45 9.81 4.92
C PRO A 99 -8.05 9.18 4.81
N ILE A 100 -7.98 8.03 4.14
CA ILE A 100 -6.71 7.35 3.87
C ILE A 100 -5.84 8.16 2.90
N ARG A 101 -4.55 8.26 3.24
CA ARG A 101 -3.56 9.01 2.46
C ARG A 101 -2.32 8.16 2.24
N PHE A 102 -1.67 8.33 1.11
CA PHE A 102 -0.53 7.53 0.69
C PHE A 102 0.73 8.38 0.53
N VAL A 103 1.87 7.73 0.73
CA VAL A 103 3.17 8.16 0.25
C VAL A 103 3.82 6.97 -0.46
N LEU A 104 4.40 7.19 -1.62
CA LEU A 104 4.90 6.14 -2.50
C LEU A 104 6.40 6.30 -2.74
N ASP A 105 7.10 5.16 -2.85
CA ASP A 105 8.49 5.12 -3.29
C ASP A 105 8.65 5.62 -4.74
N ALA A 106 9.90 5.92 -5.13
CA ALA A 106 10.24 6.46 -6.44
C ALA A 106 9.93 5.51 -7.64
N HIS A 107 9.68 4.22 -7.39
CA HIS A 107 9.38 3.25 -8.45
C HIS A 107 7.88 3.12 -8.75
N LEU A 108 7.02 3.81 -7.98
CA LEU A 108 5.57 3.67 -8.01
C LEU A 108 4.85 4.90 -8.59
N GLY A 109 5.50 5.70 -9.44
CA GLY A 109 4.92 6.93 -10.01
C GLY A 109 3.62 6.72 -10.81
N LYS A 110 3.50 5.61 -11.53
CA LYS A 110 2.26 5.26 -12.24
C LYS A 110 1.13 4.90 -11.26
N LEU A 111 1.44 4.13 -10.22
CA LEU A 111 0.49 3.82 -9.15
C LEU A 111 0.03 5.10 -8.43
N ALA A 112 0.94 6.02 -8.12
CA ALA A 112 0.61 7.31 -7.53
C ALA A 112 -0.37 8.10 -8.41
N SER A 113 -0.12 8.12 -9.73
CA SER A 113 -1.01 8.76 -10.70
C SER A 113 -2.41 8.14 -10.69
N TYR A 114 -2.52 6.81 -10.63
CA TYR A 114 -3.80 6.12 -10.58
C TYR A 114 -4.57 6.35 -9.28
N LEU A 115 -3.90 6.31 -8.12
CA LEU A 115 -4.52 6.63 -6.83
C LEU A 115 -5.08 8.06 -6.82
N ARG A 116 -4.33 9.03 -7.37
CA ARG A 116 -4.79 10.42 -7.53
C ARG A 116 -6.01 10.52 -8.46
N MET A 117 -6.01 9.76 -9.56
CA MET A 117 -7.16 9.70 -10.46
C MET A 117 -8.39 9.06 -9.81
N MET A 118 -8.22 8.16 -8.84
CA MET A 118 -9.32 7.65 -8.01
C MET A 118 -9.74 8.60 -6.89
N GLY A 119 -9.04 9.73 -6.70
CA GLY A 119 -9.36 10.77 -5.74
C GLY A 119 -8.52 10.76 -4.46
N PHE A 120 -7.64 9.78 -4.28
CA PHE A 120 -6.84 9.63 -3.07
C PHE A 120 -5.66 10.60 -3.05
N ASP A 121 -5.36 11.14 -1.87
CA ASP A 121 -4.15 11.92 -1.63
C ASP A 121 -2.94 10.98 -1.63
N ALA A 122 -2.14 11.04 -2.70
CA ALA A 122 -0.98 10.17 -2.87
C ALA A 122 0.27 11.00 -3.15
N TRP A 123 1.15 11.10 -2.15
CA TRP A 123 2.42 11.81 -2.29
C TRP A 123 3.44 10.94 -2.99
N TYR A 124 4.15 11.55 -3.93
CA TYR A 124 5.18 10.90 -4.73
C TYR A 124 6.10 11.98 -5.29
N HIS A 125 7.39 11.76 -5.16
CA HIS A 125 8.44 12.51 -5.83
C HIS A 125 9.56 11.53 -6.19
N ASN A 126 10.24 11.76 -7.32
CA ASN A 126 11.35 10.88 -7.75
C ASN A 126 12.54 10.94 -6.79
N ASP A 127 12.68 12.04 -6.05
CA ASP A 127 13.85 12.33 -5.21
C ASP A 127 13.61 12.00 -3.73
N TYR A 128 12.49 11.36 -3.37
CA TYR A 128 12.28 10.90 -2.00
C TYR A 128 13.20 9.73 -1.70
N ASP A 129 14.05 9.91 -0.69
CA ASP A 129 14.87 8.84 -0.15
C ASP A 129 14.13 8.07 0.96
N ASP A 130 14.71 6.93 1.33
CA ASP A 130 14.17 6.04 2.35
C ASP A 130 13.93 6.73 3.71
N PRO A 131 14.87 7.51 4.28
CA PRO A 131 14.64 8.31 5.49
C PRO A 131 13.45 9.27 5.36
N GLU A 132 13.34 9.99 4.25
CA GLU A 132 12.31 10.98 4.00
C GLU A 132 10.93 10.32 3.87
N LEU A 133 10.83 9.20 3.13
CA LEU A 133 9.60 8.40 3.05
C LEU A 133 9.12 7.94 4.43
N ALA A 134 10.04 7.42 5.26
CA ALA A 134 9.72 6.99 6.61
C ALA A 134 9.33 8.17 7.53
N ARG A 135 9.92 9.35 7.32
CA ARG A 135 9.59 10.58 8.04
C ARG A 135 8.18 11.06 7.68
N ILE A 136 7.89 11.20 6.38
CA ILE A 136 6.57 11.58 5.85
C ILE A 136 5.49 10.60 6.35
N GLN A 137 5.73 9.29 6.22
CA GLN A 137 4.82 8.24 6.71
C GLN A 137 4.42 8.51 8.17
N LYS A 138 5.42 8.75 9.03
CA LYS A 138 5.22 8.92 10.47
C LYS A 138 4.57 10.26 10.83
N GLU A 139 5.01 11.37 10.24
CA GLU A 139 4.53 12.70 10.60
C GLU A 139 3.16 13.03 10.01
N GLU A 140 2.88 12.56 8.80
CA GLU A 140 1.62 12.81 8.09
C GLU A 140 0.63 11.64 8.23
N GLU A 141 1.00 10.59 8.96
CA GLU A 141 0.22 9.36 9.14
C GLU A 141 -0.22 8.71 7.80
N ARG A 142 0.65 8.82 6.79
CA ARG A 142 0.40 8.25 5.46
C ARG A 142 0.74 6.77 5.44
N VAL A 143 0.02 6.00 4.64
CA VAL A 143 0.40 4.64 4.27
C VAL A 143 1.58 4.70 3.32
N LEU A 144 2.70 4.06 3.68
CA LEU A 144 3.85 3.92 2.80
C LEU A 144 3.69 2.74 1.83
N LEU A 145 3.58 3.00 0.54
CA LEU A 145 3.62 1.97 -0.50
C LEU A 145 5.05 1.88 -1.06
N SER A 146 5.62 0.67 -1.04
CA SER A 146 6.98 0.45 -1.50
C SER A 146 7.16 -0.94 -2.08
N ARG A 147 8.08 -1.09 -3.02
CA ARG A 147 8.59 -2.41 -3.46
C ARG A 147 9.84 -2.83 -2.69
N ASP A 148 10.42 -1.93 -1.91
CA ASP A 148 11.59 -2.20 -1.08
C ASP A 148 11.18 -2.75 0.30
N ARG A 149 11.53 -4.02 0.51
CA ARG A 149 11.36 -4.71 1.80
C ARG A 149 12.15 -4.04 2.92
N GLY A 150 13.37 -3.60 2.66
CA GLY A 150 14.24 -2.98 3.65
C GLY A 150 13.62 -1.69 4.20
N LEU A 151 12.97 -0.91 3.34
CA LEU A 151 12.21 0.27 3.74
C LEU A 151 11.06 -0.07 4.68
N LEU A 152 10.26 -1.07 4.34
CA LEU A 152 9.13 -1.51 5.16
C LEU A 152 9.55 -2.24 6.45
N GLN A 153 10.78 -2.76 6.53
CA GLN A 153 11.33 -3.39 7.74
C GLN A 153 11.86 -2.37 8.76
N ARG A 154 12.04 -1.10 8.37
CA ARG A 154 12.51 -0.05 9.29
C ARG A 154 11.53 0.10 10.45
N LYS A 155 12.04 0.05 11.69
CA LYS A 155 11.23 0.18 12.93
C LYS A 155 10.36 1.45 13.01
N LYS A 156 10.73 2.50 12.27
CA LYS A 156 9.96 3.76 12.22
C LYS A 156 8.70 3.65 11.36
N VAL A 157 8.69 2.76 10.37
CA VAL A 157 7.56 2.54 9.48
C VAL A 157 6.57 1.63 10.20
N LYS A 158 5.39 2.16 10.51
CA LYS A 158 4.32 1.39 11.17
C LYS A 158 3.21 1.01 10.22
N LEU A 159 2.90 1.91 9.28
CA LEU A 159 1.83 1.74 8.32
C LEU A 159 2.41 1.71 6.92
N GLY A 160 2.37 0.54 6.29
CA GLY A 160 2.88 0.37 4.94
C GLY A 160 2.33 -0.86 4.24
N HIS A 161 2.65 -0.96 2.96
CA HIS A 161 2.35 -2.11 2.14
C HIS A 161 3.46 -2.37 1.11
N LEU A 162 3.91 -3.63 1.08
CA LEU A 162 4.80 -4.15 0.06
C LEU A 162 4.02 -4.42 -1.23
N ILE A 163 4.32 -3.65 -2.26
CA ILE A 163 3.79 -3.86 -3.61
C ILE A 163 4.57 -5.00 -4.28
N ILE A 164 3.85 -6.07 -4.64
CA ILE A 164 4.43 -7.31 -5.17
C ILE A 164 4.61 -7.18 -6.68
N SER A 165 3.56 -6.76 -7.40
CA SER A 165 3.57 -6.68 -8.85
C SER A 165 4.46 -5.56 -9.39
N ASP A 166 5.00 -5.78 -10.58
CA ASP A 166 5.65 -4.79 -11.44
C ASP A 166 4.68 -4.11 -12.43
N ASP A 167 3.48 -4.67 -12.64
CA ASP A 167 2.47 -4.11 -13.52
C ASP A 167 1.61 -3.07 -12.79
N PRO A 168 1.58 -1.79 -13.23
CA PRO A 168 0.87 -0.73 -12.53
C PRO A 168 -0.63 -0.96 -12.31
N ALA A 169 -1.31 -1.72 -13.19
CA ALA A 169 -2.72 -2.02 -13.00
C ALA A 169 -2.91 -3.05 -11.88
N ARG A 170 -2.08 -4.09 -11.83
CA ARG A 170 -2.06 -5.05 -10.71
C ARG A 170 -1.63 -4.41 -9.40
N GLN A 171 -0.66 -3.49 -9.42
CA GLN A 171 -0.29 -2.72 -8.23
C GLN A 171 -1.48 -1.95 -7.66
N LEU A 172 -2.31 -1.35 -8.53
CA LEU A 172 -3.52 -0.66 -8.10
C LEU A 172 -4.52 -1.64 -7.48
N GLN A 173 -4.71 -2.82 -8.10
CA GLN A 173 -5.58 -3.87 -7.55
C GLN A 173 -5.13 -4.33 -6.15
N GLU A 174 -3.82 -4.52 -5.94
CA GLU A 174 -3.26 -4.86 -4.62
C GLU A 174 -3.67 -3.82 -3.56
N VAL A 175 -3.47 -2.54 -3.85
CA VAL A 175 -3.78 -1.44 -2.91
C VAL A 175 -5.29 -1.32 -2.68
N VAL A 176 -6.09 -1.40 -3.74
CA VAL A 176 -7.55 -1.30 -3.66
C VAL A 176 -8.13 -2.44 -2.83
N ALA A 177 -7.67 -3.68 -3.05
CA ALA A 177 -8.11 -4.84 -2.29
C ALA A 177 -7.66 -4.76 -0.82
N ARG A 178 -6.42 -4.36 -0.56
CA ARG A 178 -5.86 -4.27 0.80
C ARG A 178 -6.62 -3.26 1.67
N TYR A 179 -6.93 -2.10 1.12
CA TYR A 179 -7.53 -0.99 1.86
C TYR A 179 -9.01 -0.76 1.57
N ARG A 180 -9.64 -1.66 0.81
CA ARG A 180 -11.06 -1.59 0.42
C ARG A 180 -11.44 -0.22 -0.13
N LEU A 181 -10.61 0.30 -1.04
CA LEU A 181 -10.74 1.68 -1.52
C LEU A 181 -12.02 1.96 -2.31
N GLN A 182 -12.74 0.92 -2.76
CA GLN A 182 -13.99 1.00 -3.54
C GLN A 182 -15.00 2.00 -2.96
N GLU A 183 -15.11 2.02 -1.63
CA GLU A 183 -16.17 2.74 -0.91
C GLU A 183 -15.94 4.25 -0.89
N ASN A 184 -14.71 4.70 -1.15
CA ASN A 184 -14.28 6.10 -0.97
C ASN A 184 -13.76 6.75 -2.26
N ILE A 185 -14.10 6.19 -3.42
CA ILE A 185 -13.63 6.69 -4.72
C ILE A 185 -14.29 8.04 -5.04
N ASN A 186 -13.46 9.04 -5.32
CA ASN A 186 -13.88 10.32 -5.88
C ASN A 186 -13.09 10.60 -7.17
N GLU A 187 -13.56 10.01 -8.27
CA GLU A 187 -12.83 9.99 -9.53
C GLU A 187 -12.47 11.39 -10.06
N PHE A 188 -11.25 11.52 -10.55
CA PHE A 188 -10.71 12.69 -11.23
C PHE A 188 -10.85 13.99 -10.42
N GLY A 189 -10.80 13.88 -9.09
CA GLY A 189 -10.79 15.00 -8.14
C GLY A 189 -9.41 15.63 -7.94
N ARG A 190 -8.34 14.86 -8.16
CA ARG A 190 -6.94 15.31 -7.98
C ARG A 190 -6.15 15.29 -9.27
N CYS A 191 -5.14 16.15 -9.32
CA CYS A 191 -4.16 16.19 -10.39
C CYS A 191 -3.30 14.93 -10.34
N PRO A 192 -3.24 14.10 -11.41
CA PRO A 192 -2.40 12.91 -11.44
C PRO A 192 -0.91 13.22 -11.29
N GLU A 193 -0.49 14.44 -11.64
CA GLU A 193 0.92 14.84 -11.69
C GLU A 193 1.42 15.40 -10.36
N CYS A 194 0.67 16.31 -9.74
CA CYS A 194 1.09 17.02 -8.53
C CYS A 194 0.14 16.89 -7.34
N ASN A 195 -0.88 16.02 -7.42
CA ASN A 195 -1.79 15.68 -6.33
C ASN A 195 -2.77 16.79 -5.85
N SER A 196 -2.64 18.03 -6.34
CA SER A 196 -3.55 19.13 -5.99
C SER A 196 -4.99 18.86 -6.42
N LEU A 197 -5.97 19.36 -5.65
CA LEU A 197 -7.38 19.29 -6.02
C LEU A 197 -7.65 20.09 -7.30
N LEU A 198 -8.34 19.45 -8.24
CA LEU A 198 -8.71 20.04 -9.52
C LEU A 198 -9.94 20.93 -9.35
N LYS A 199 -9.90 22.13 -9.94
CA LYS A 199 -11.01 23.08 -9.94
C LYS A 199 -11.71 23.06 -11.30
N LYS A 200 -13.04 23.14 -11.31
CA LYS A 200 -13.76 23.43 -12.56
C LYS A 200 -13.33 24.79 -13.08
N VAL A 201 -13.22 24.92 -14.39
CA VAL A 201 -12.84 26.18 -15.06
C VAL A 201 -13.70 26.37 -16.30
N ASP A 202 -14.14 27.59 -16.53
CA ASP A 202 -14.91 27.95 -17.71
C ASP A 202 -14.00 27.95 -18.95
N LYS A 203 -14.55 27.51 -20.07
CA LYS A 203 -13.79 27.32 -21.32
C LYS A 203 -13.20 28.63 -21.81
N GLU A 204 -13.92 29.73 -21.62
CA GLU A 204 -13.55 31.09 -22.01
C GLU A 204 -12.25 31.52 -21.32
N GLN A 205 -12.05 31.15 -20.05
CA GLN A 205 -10.86 31.50 -19.27
C GLN A 205 -9.59 30.77 -19.71
N ILE A 206 -9.75 29.67 -20.45
CA ILE A 206 -8.63 28.81 -20.87
C ILE A 206 -8.56 28.63 -22.39
N ILE A 207 -9.42 29.32 -23.15
CA ILE A 207 -9.64 29.05 -24.56
C ILE A 207 -8.35 29.16 -25.37
N ASP A 208 -7.47 30.08 -25.02
CA ASP A 208 -6.19 30.31 -25.72
C ASP A 208 -5.18 29.18 -25.50
N ARG A 209 -5.36 28.39 -24.44
CA ARG A 209 -4.49 27.25 -24.09
C ARG A 209 -4.96 25.93 -24.69
N LEU A 210 -6.15 25.90 -25.31
CA LEU A 210 -6.74 24.69 -25.87
C LEU A 210 -6.36 24.50 -27.34
N LYS A 211 -6.14 23.24 -27.75
CA LYS A 211 -5.96 22.88 -29.16
C LYS A 211 -7.29 23.04 -29.94
N PRO A 212 -7.28 23.30 -31.26
CA PRO A 212 -8.49 23.58 -32.04
C PRO A 212 -9.59 22.51 -31.91
N LEU A 213 -9.25 21.23 -32.01
CA LEU A 213 -10.22 20.14 -31.84
C LEU A 213 -10.74 20.07 -30.39
N THR A 214 -9.91 20.37 -29.39
CA THR A 214 -10.35 20.42 -27.99
C THR A 214 -11.34 21.55 -27.77
N LYS A 215 -11.11 22.73 -28.38
CA LYS A 215 -12.07 23.85 -28.37
C LYS A 215 -13.39 23.47 -29.05
N LYS A 216 -13.35 22.66 -30.12
CA LYS A 216 -14.55 22.31 -30.88
C LYS A 216 -15.44 21.29 -30.18
N TYR A 217 -14.84 20.27 -29.54
CA TYR A 217 -15.57 19.08 -29.11
C TYR A 217 -15.80 18.94 -27.60
N TYR A 218 -15.24 19.83 -26.77
CA TYR A 218 -15.36 19.72 -25.31
C TYR A 218 -15.67 21.07 -24.66
N ASP A 219 -16.51 21.03 -23.63
CA ASP A 219 -16.94 22.21 -22.86
C ASP A 219 -16.65 22.07 -21.35
N ASN A 220 -16.42 20.85 -20.87
CA ASN A 220 -16.18 20.59 -19.45
C ASN A 220 -14.68 20.44 -19.16
N PHE A 221 -14.12 21.43 -18.47
CA PHE A 221 -12.69 21.47 -18.14
C PHE A 221 -12.46 21.55 -16.63
N LYS A 222 -11.32 20.99 -16.21
CA LYS A 222 -10.75 21.21 -14.90
C LYS A 222 -9.33 21.76 -15.03
N LEU A 223 -8.97 22.73 -14.19
CA LEU A 223 -7.64 23.29 -14.07
C LEU A 223 -6.99 22.83 -12.76
N CYS A 224 -5.73 22.43 -12.83
CA CYS A 224 -4.92 22.22 -11.64
C CYS A 224 -4.30 23.56 -11.19
N PRO A 225 -4.55 24.03 -9.95
CA PRO A 225 -3.92 25.25 -9.45
C PRO A 225 -2.42 25.09 -9.17
N GLY A 226 -1.95 23.85 -8.93
CA GLY A 226 -0.54 23.59 -8.59
C GLY A 226 0.41 23.55 -9.78
N CYS A 227 0.01 22.91 -10.89
CA CYS A 227 0.86 22.78 -12.08
C CYS A 227 0.26 23.41 -13.35
N ALA A 228 -0.86 24.14 -13.21
CA ALA A 228 -1.59 24.80 -14.30
C ALA A 228 -2.09 23.88 -15.42
N ARG A 229 -1.97 22.55 -15.32
CA ARG A 229 -2.46 21.61 -16.35
C ARG A 229 -3.99 21.63 -16.43
N ILE A 230 -4.49 21.47 -17.66
CA ILE A 230 -5.92 21.43 -17.98
C ILE A 230 -6.32 19.99 -18.30
N TYR A 231 -7.43 19.54 -17.75
CA TYR A 231 -7.99 18.20 -17.89
C TYR A 231 -9.42 18.25 -18.42
N TRP A 232 -9.80 17.29 -19.26
CA TRP A 232 -11.15 17.13 -19.81
C TRP A 232 -11.45 15.65 -20.07
N ARG A 233 -12.72 15.30 -20.25
CA ARG A 233 -13.18 13.93 -20.50
C ARG A 233 -12.96 13.50 -21.96
N GLY A 234 -11.70 13.31 -22.36
CA GLY A 234 -11.32 12.81 -23.69
C GLY A 234 -11.24 11.28 -23.80
N SER A 235 -10.65 10.76 -24.88
CA SER A 235 -10.45 9.32 -25.07
C SER A 235 -9.60 8.65 -23.97
N HIS A 236 -8.58 9.35 -23.46
CA HIS A 236 -7.74 8.86 -22.37
C HIS A 236 -8.54 8.64 -21.07
N TYR A 237 -9.53 9.49 -20.80
CA TYR A 237 -10.42 9.36 -19.65
C TYR A 237 -11.16 8.01 -19.66
N ASN A 238 -11.70 7.61 -20.83
CA ASN A 238 -12.46 6.36 -20.95
C ASN A 238 -11.60 5.13 -20.71
N ASN A 239 -10.35 5.13 -21.18
CA ASN A 239 -9.43 4.01 -20.96
C ASN A 239 -9.04 3.87 -19.48
N ILE A 240 -8.76 5.00 -18.82
CA ILE A 240 -8.45 5.02 -17.38
C ILE A 240 -9.66 4.58 -16.57
N LYS A 241 -10.86 5.09 -16.90
CA LYS A 241 -12.09 4.72 -16.20
C LYS A 241 -12.35 3.21 -16.29
N LYS A 242 -12.24 2.61 -17.48
CA LYS A 242 -12.35 1.15 -17.65
C LYS A 242 -11.31 0.36 -16.86
N MET A 243 -10.11 0.93 -16.66
CA MET A 243 -9.09 0.29 -15.82
C MET A 243 -9.45 0.40 -14.34
N ILE A 244 -9.88 1.57 -13.87
CA ILE A 244 -10.37 1.78 -12.50
C ILE A 244 -11.54 0.82 -12.23
N ASP A 245 -12.56 0.81 -13.08
CA ASP A 245 -13.73 -0.06 -12.94
C ASP A 245 -13.35 -1.55 -12.82
N ARG A 246 -12.36 -2.03 -13.59
CA ARG A 246 -11.84 -3.41 -13.51
C ARG A 246 -11.04 -3.71 -12.25
N CYS A 247 -10.40 -2.71 -11.66
CA CYS A 247 -9.75 -2.86 -10.36
C CYS A 247 -10.77 -2.79 -9.21
N CYS A 248 -11.98 -2.30 -9.52
CA CYS A 248 -13.02 -2.03 -8.56
C CYS A 248 -14.04 -3.17 -8.39
N GLN A 249 -13.91 -4.24 -9.20
CA GLN A 249 -14.74 -5.45 -9.19
C GLN A 249 -14.13 -6.54 -8.31
#